data_AF-A0A849IQR1-F1
#
_entry.id   AF-A0A849IQR1-F1
#
_cell.length_a   1.000
_cell.length_b   1.000
_cell.length_c   1.000
_cell.angle_alpha   90.00
_cell.angle_beta   90.00
_cell.angle_gamma   90.00
#
_symmetry.space_group_name_H-M   'P 1'
#
loop_
_entity.id
_entity.type
_entity.pdbx_description
1 polymer ?
#
loop_
_entity_poly.entity_id
_entity_poly.type
_entity_poly.pdbx_seq_one_letter_code
_entity_poly.pdbx_strand_id
1 'polypeptide(L)'
;MRVVLPQPGLPGPAGAAGAGRPGRTPVRGGPGGAKQGGAGDQRHPVRRVGPGPSHGGHASGQPPGDLQRERVKHTPESAVQPLQDLLEQVAADGVVSLGGDSVIDGCTAALHGIGTTGRSHIAVPTTLSGAEFTPSAGVIDSESHRKRGLRDPDAAPRVVLLDPEVTLATPERLWLSTGIRALDHAVETIWAPERDALASWLSLEAIRRLRNSLPECRDRPQDVEAHQGAQVAAWWAALGLAGSTMGPSHQLGRILGASFEIRHGITSCVFLPATIRHMDATRRELIAPLAEPFRARSGSGVGDVCQDLVAGLGLPVSLSEAGL
;
A
#
# COMPACT_ATOMS: atom_id res chain seq x y z
N MET A 1 25.39 2.81 1.35
CA MET A 1 23.98 3.22 1.41
C MET A 1 23.52 3.31 2.87
N ARG A 2 23.25 4.53 3.35
CA ARG A 2 22.61 4.78 4.66
C ARG A 2 21.10 4.81 4.43
N VAL A 3 20.39 3.86 5.03
CA VAL A 3 18.96 3.65 4.81
C VAL A 3 18.22 3.76 6.14
N VAL A 4 17.09 4.46 6.12
CA VAL A 4 16.16 4.55 7.25
C VAL A 4 14.98 3.60 7.04
N LEU A 5 14.59 2.89 8.09
CA LEU A 5 13.37 2.09 8.19
C LEU A 5 12.44 2.77 9.20
N PRO A 6 11.43 3.53 8.77
CA PRO A 6 10.51 4.18 9.70
C PRO A 6 9.63 3.15 10.41
N GLN A 7 9.38 3.36 11.70
CA GLN A 7 8.44 2.57 12.50
C GLN A 7 7.23 3.43 12.84
N PRO A 8 6.00 2.88 12.84
CA PRO A 8 4.82 3.63 13.30
C PRO A 8 4.96 4.03 14.77
N GLY A 9 4.77 5.33 15.08
CA GLY A 9 4.59 5.80 16.46
C GLY A 9 5.79 6.41 17.18
N LEU A 10 6.72 7.07 16.47
CA LEU A 10 7.78 7.84 17.14
C LEU A 10 7.20 9.06 17.89
N PRO A 11 7.45 9.24 19.20
CA PRO A 11 7.33 10.55 19.82
C PRO A 11 8.44 11.45 19.27
N GLY A 12 8.09 12.71 18.95
CA GLY A 12 9.05 13.72 18.48
C GLY A 12 10.20 13.91 19.48
N PRO A 13 11.38 14.38 19.02
CA PRO A 13 12.56 14.45 19.88
C PRO A 13 12.36 15.52 20.96
N ALA A 14 12.30 15.08 22.23
CA ALA A 14 12.57 15.94 23.36
C ALA A 14 14.05 16.35 23.32
N GLY A 15 14.30 17.66 23.30
CA GLY A 15 15.64 18.22 23.21
C GLY A 15 16.56 17.74 24.33
N ALA A 16 17.79 17.37 23.98
CA ALA A 16 18.89 17.25 24.92
C ALA A 16 20.17 17.75 24.26
N ALA A 17 20.73 18.80 24.84
CA ALA A 17 21.99 19.41 24.49
C ALA A 17 23.18 18.51 24.90
N GLY A 18 24.28 18.62 24.14
CA GLY A 18 25.63 18.57 24.71
C GLY A 18 26.49 17.33 24.42
N ALA A 19 27.73 17.66 24.01
CA ALA A 19 29.00 16.94 24.19
C ALA A 19 29.51 15.97 23.09
N GLY A 20 30.65 16.37 22.52
CA GLY A 20 31.82 15.49 22.40
C GLY A 20 32.20 14.98 21.01
N ARG A 21 33.17 15.63 20.35
CA ARG A 21 34.03 14.98 19.34
C ARG A 21 35.14 14.18 20.05
N PRO A 22 35.52 13.00 19.53
CA PRO A 22 36.89 12.82 19.01
C PRO A 22 36.87 12.02 17.69
N GLY A 23 37.75 12.19 16.70
CA GLY A 23 39.20 12.01 16.70
C GLY A 23 39.51 10.94 15.64
N ARG A 24 40.22 11.29 14.55
CA ARG A 24 40.60 10.37 13.46
C ARG A 24 41.94 9.66 13.79
N THR A 25 42.34 8.74 12.89
CA THR A 25 43.69 8.13 12.63
C THR A 25 43.95 6.73 13.25
N PRO A 26 44.81 5.85 12.67
CA PRO A 26 44.74 5.16 11.36
C PRO A 26 44.92 3.61 11.44
N VAL A 27 44.83 2.94 10.28
CA VAL A 27 45.06 1.49 10.03
C VAL A 27 46.52 1.17 9.64
N ARG A 28 47.05 0.01 10.08
CA ARG A 28 48.07 -0.90 9.46
C ARG A 28 48.04 -2.23 10.24
N GLY A 29 48.30 -3.45 9.75
CA GLY A 29 48.70 -3.97 8.44
C GLY A 29 49.80 -5.06 8.54
N GLY A 30 49.41 -6.35 8.62
CA GLY A 30 50.15 -7.57 8.15
C GLY A 30 51.10 -8.33 9.12
N PRO A 31 51.62 -9.54 8.76
CA PRO A 31 51.33 -10.39 7.57
C PRO A 31 51.25 -11.94 7.79
N GLY A 32 50.65 -12.62 6.78
CA GLY A 32 50.96 -14.00 6.36
C GLY A 32 49.91 -15.09 6.71
N GLY A 33 49.25 -15.80 5.79
CA GLY A 33 49.28 -15.78 4.33
C GLY A 33 48.51 -16.97 3.72
N ALA A 34 47.67 -16.66 2.71
CA ALA A 34 47.41 -17.40 1.46
C ALA A 34 46.65 -18.77 1.51
N LYS A 35 45.66 -19.09 0.65
CA LYS A 35 45.29 -18.66 -0.72
C LYS A 35 43.75 -18.82 -0.93
N GLN A 36 43.04 -17.76 -1.39
CA GLN A 36 42.53 -17.47 -2.77
C GLN A 36 41.31 -18.32 -3.22
N GLY A 37 40.20 -17.78 -3.74
CA GLY A 37 39.75 -16.42 -4.11
C GLY A 37 38.20 -16.44 -4.29
N GLY A 38 37.43 -15.39 -4.53
CA GLY A 38 37.66 -13.97 -4.77
C GLY A 38 36.47 -13.43 -5.58
N ALA A 39 35.60 -12.60 -4.98
CA ALA A 39 34.81 -11.52 -5.61
C ALA A 39 34.08 -10.75 -4.49
N GLY A 40 34.32 -9.44 -4.42
CA GLY A 40 34.13 -8.59 -3.24
C GLY A 40 32.67 -8.30 -2.82
N ASP A 41 32.41 -8.48 -1.52
CA ASP A 41 31.23 -8.00 -0.81
C ASP A 41 31.66 -6.80 0.06
N GLN A 42 31.46 -5.57 -0.44
CA GLN A 42 31.58 -4.37 0.38
C GLN A 42 30.28 -4.20 1.18
N ARG A 43 30.28 -4.70 2.41
CA ARG A 43 29.14 -4.53 3.32
C ARG A 43 28.97 -3.07 3.70
N HIS A 44 27.84 -2.49 3.29
CA HIS A 44 27.38 -1.18 3.74
C HIS A 44 26.77 -1.29 5.15
N PRO A 45 27.04 -0.35 6.07
CA PRO A 45 26.47 -0.39 7.41
C PRO A 45 24.99 0.02 7.37
N VAL A 46 24.10 -0.93 7.64
CA VAL A 46 22.68 -0.68 7.96
C VAL A 46 22.60 -0.37 9.46
N ARG A 47 22.16 0.84 9.82
CA ARG A 47 21.89 1.19 11.23
C ARG A 47 20.48 0.71 11.59
N ARG A 48 20.39 -0.40 12.33
CA ARG A 48 19.14 -0.85 12.98
C ARG A 48 19.03 -0.22 14.36
N VAL A 49 17.88 0.34 14.70
CA VAL A 49 17.54 0.81 16.06
C VAL A 49 16.43 -0.12 16.57
N GLY A 50 16.67 -0.83 17.68
CA GLY A 50 15.76 -1.83 18.26
C GLY A 50 15.14 -1.37 19.60
N PRO A 51 14.05 -2.00 20.07
CA PRO A 51 13.34 -1.60 21.28
C PRO A 51 13.94 -2.21 22.56
N GLY A 52 13.80 -1.49 23.69
CA GLY A 52 13.89 -2.02 25.05
C GLY A 52 12.54 -2.60 25.52
N PRO A 53 12.50 -3.36 26.63
CA PRO A 53 11.37 -4.24 26.94
C PRO A 53 10.17 -3.46 27.51
N SER A 54 8.95 -3.83 27.12
CA SER A 54 7.73 -3.42 27.81
C SER A 54 6.73 -4.58 27.92
N HIS A 55 6.00 -4.59 29.04
CA HIS A 55 5.41 -5.75 29.68
C HIS A 55 4.09 -6.20 29.04
N GLY A 56 3.89 -7.53 29.04
CA GLY A 56 2.64 -8.17 28.66
C GLY A 56 1.52 -7.92 29.68
N GLY A 57 0.31 -7.74 29.16
CA GLY A 57 -0.94 -7.77 29.91
C GLY A 57 -2.03 -8.36 29.05
N HIS A 58 -2.45 -9.58 29.37
CA HIS A 58 -3.66 -10.20 28.85
C HIS A 58 -4.91 -9.46 29.34
N ALA A 59 -5.91 -9.29 28.47
CA ALA A 59 -7.31 -9.19 28.90
C ALA A 59 -8.24 -9.78 27.82
N SER A 60 -9.08 -10.68 28.31
CA SER A 60 -10.06 -11.53 27.63
C SER A 60 -11.37 -10.82 27.26
N GLY A 61 -12.02 -11.30 26.19
CA GLY A 61 -13.48 -11.33 26.00
C GLY A 61 -14.20 -10.00 25.72
N GLN A 62 -14.61 -9.78 24.47
CA GLN A 62 -15.66 -8.81 24.11
C GLN A 62 -16.77 -9.48 23.28
N PRO A 63 -18.05 -9.10 23.48
CA PRO A 63 -19.20 -9.67 22.78
C PRO A 63 -19.31 -9.15 21.34
N PRO A 64 -20.05 -9.85 20.45
CA PRO A 64 -20.23 -9.45 19.06
C PRO A 64 -21.22 -8.28 18.98
N GLY A 65 -20.72 -7.07 18.72
CA GLY A 65 -21.56 -5.87 18.61
C GLY A 65 -20.79 -4.58 18.34
N ASP A 66 -19.52 -4.50 18.75
CA ASP A 66 -18.67 -3.35 18.49
C ASP A 66 -17.90 -3.54 17.17
N LEU A 67 -18.54 -3.17 16.06
CA LEU A 67 -17.81 -2.80 14.84
C LEU A 67 -16.98 -1.56 15.20
N GLN A 68 -15.76 -1.77 15.69
CA GLN A 68 -14.80 -0.71 15.95
C GLN A 68 -14.73 0.16 14.71
N ARG A 69 -15.14 1.43 14.85
CA ARG A 69 -14.79 2.50 13.92
C ARG A 69 -13.27 2.62 13.96
N GLU A 70 -12.61 1.76 13.20
CA GLU A 70 -11.16 1.73 13.06
C GLU A 70 -10.79 2.96 12.24
N ARG A 71 -10.66 4.10 12.96
CA ARG A 71 -10.33 5.43 12.44
C ARG A 71 -9.18 5.33 11.45
N VAL A 72 -9.34 6.01 10.31
CA VAL A 72 -8.36 5.94 9.22
C VAL A 72 -7.01 6.45 9.71
N LYS A 73 -5.98 5.60 9.66
CA LYS A 73 -4.60 6.05 9.72
C LYS A 73 -4.20 6.56 8.34
N HIS A 74 -4.60 7.79 8.03
CA HIS A 74 -4.00 8.53 6.92
C HIS A 74 -2.60 8.99 7.35
N THR A 75 -1.72 9.25 6.38
CA THR A 75 -0.41 9.85 6.65
C THR A 75 -0.62 11.26 7.18
N PRO A 76 -0.39 11.52 8.47
CA PRO A 76 -0.51 12.87 8.96
C PRO A 76 0.75 13.64 8.53
N GLU A 77 0.59 14.90 8.14
CA GLU A 77 1.73 15.79 7.87
C GLU A 77 2.71 15.83 9.04
N SER A 78 2.20 15.68 10.27
CA SER A 78 3.00 15.56 11.49
C SER A 78 3.98 14.37 11.50
N ALA A 79 3.80 13.36 10.66
CA ALA A 79 4.76 12.26 10.49
C ALA A 79 5.79 12.51 9.37
N VAL A 80 5.56 13.49 8.49
CA VAL A 80 6.44 13.80 7.36
C VAL A 80 7.66 14.59 7.82
N GLN A 81 7.45 15.70 8.55
CA GLN A 81 8.56 16.56 9.00
C GLN A 81 9.59 15.82 9.88
N PRO A 82 9.19 15.01 10.89
CA PRO A 82 10.17 14.27 11.69
C PRO A 82 10.98 13.25 10.87
N LEU A 83 10.37 12.68 9.82
CA LEU A 83 11.07 11.76 8.92
C LEU A 83 12.08 12.52 8.04
N GLN A 84 11.74 13.72 7.57
CA GLN A 84 12.67 14.61 6.86
C GLN A 84 13.87 14.95 7.72
N ASP A 85 13.63 15.43 8.94
CA ASP A 85 14.67 15.79 9.91
C ASP A 85 15.61 14.59 10.17
N LEU A 86 15.04 13.39 10.35
CA LEU A 86 15.82 12.17 10.56
C LEU A 86 16.67 11.81 9.34
N LEU A 87 16.10 11.88 8.12
CA LEU A 87 16.80 11.58 6.87
C LEU A 87 17.99 12.54 6.66
N GLU A 88 17.82 13.82 6.96
CA GLU A 88 18.89 14.82 6.89
C GLU A 88 19.94 14.62 8.00
N GLN A 89 19.51 14.41 9.24
CA GLN A 89 20.38 14.22 10.40
C GLN A 89 21.36 13.05 10.21
N VAL A 90 20.91 11.95 9.61
CA VAL A 90 21.77 10.79 9.34
C VAL A 90 22.49 10.87 7.99
N ALA A 91 22.21 11.92 7.20
CA ALA A 91 22.59 12.06 5.81
C ALA A 91 22.29 10.78 5.03
N ALA A 92 21.01 10.39 5.02
CA ALA A 92 20.51 9.19 4.37
C ALA A 92 20.66 9.29 2.84
N ASP A 93 21.08 8.18 2.24
CA ASP A 93 21.12 7.99 0.77
C ASP A 93 19.75 7.49 0.25
N GLY A 94 18.76 7.34 1.13
CA GLY A 94 17.46 6.79 0.79
C GLY A 94 16.63 6.32 1.98
N VAL A 95 15.42 5.85 1.67
CA VAL A 95 14.47 5.30 2.64
C VAL A 95 13.96 3.94 2.16
N VAL A 96 13.73 3.01 3.09
CA VAL A 96 12.96 1.79 2.83
C VAL A 96 11.64 1.92 3.59
N SER A 97 10.51 1.91 2.89
CA SER A 97 9.18 1.89 3.52
C SER A 97 8.69 0.45 3.65
N LEU A 98 8.24 0.06 4.84
CA LEU A 98 7.56 -1.22 5.10
C LEU A 98 6.17 -0.93 5.67
N GLY A 99 5.12 -1.19 4.90
CA GLY A 99 3.75 -0.92 5.33
C GLY A 99 2.78 -0.77 4.17
N GLY A 100 1.56 -0.31 4.47
CA GLY A 100 0.56 0.03 3.46
C GLY A 100 0.75 1.42 2.85
N ASP A 101 -0.22 1.87 2.05
CA ASP A 101 -0.19 3.16 1.35
C ASP A 101 0.21 4.34 2.24
N SER A 102 -0.29 4.43 3.47
CA SER A 102 0.07 5.54 4.36
C SER A 102 1.59 5.61 4.65
N VAL A 103 2.24 4.48 4.90
CA VAL A 103 3.69 4.47 5.19
C VAL A 103 4.48 4.83 3.95
N ILE A 104 4.05 4.31 2.79
CA ILE A 104 4.69 4.55 1.50
C ILE A 104 4.56 6.02 1.11
N ASP A 105 3.35 6.58 1.13
CA ASP A 105 3.07 7.98 0.83
C ASP A 105 3.85 8.93 1.76
N GLY A 106 3.97 8.59 3.05
CA GLY A 106 4.74 9.38 4.01
C GLY A 106 6.24 9.40 3.70
N CYS A 107 6.80 8.25 3.31
CA CYS A 107 8.20 8.16 2.89
C CYS A 107 8.45 8.93 1.58
N THR A 108 7.53 8.80 0.63
CA THR A 108 7.58 9.53 -0.65
C THR A 108 7.54 11.04 -0.41
N ALA A 109 6.58 11.53 0.38
CA ALA A 109 6.46 12.95 0.70
C ALA A 109 7.66 13.49 1.48
N ALA A 110 8.20 12.71 2.42
CA ALA A 110 9.38 13.10 3.17
C ALA A 110 10.61 13.23 2.26
N LEU A 111 10.91 12.21 1.45
CA LEU A 111 12.02 12.26 0.49
C LEU A 111 11.88 13.38 -0.53
N HIS A 112 10.66 13.62 -1.02
CA HIS A 112 10.41 14.71 -1.97
C HIS A 112 10.73 16.08 -1.36
N GLY A 113 10.29 16.33 -0.12
CA GLY A 113 10.51 17.62 0.53
C GLY A 113 11.97 17.96 0.86
N ILE A 114 12.86 16.96 0.98
CA ILE A 114 14.31 17.17 1.17
C ILE A 114 15.14 17.02 -0.12
N GLY A 115 14.46 16.83 -1.26
CA GLY A 115 15.07 16.61 -2.56
C GLY A 115 15.47 15.15 -2.81
N THR A 116 15.06 14.65 -3.98
CA THR A 116 15.27 13.26 -4.42
C THR A 116 16.63 13.01 -5.07
N THR A 117 17.38 14.06 -5.44
CA THR A 117 18.69 13.93 -6.10
C THR A 117 19.68 13.15 -5.22
N GLY A 118 20.17 12.02 -5.74
CA GLY A 118 21.11 11.15 -5.02
C GLY A 118 20.46 10.32 -3.90
N ARG A 119 19.13 10.33 -3.76
CA ARG A 119 18.37 9.54 -2.78
C ARG A 119 17.44 8.55 -3.46
N SER A 120 17.31 7.36 -2.87
CA SER A 120 16.44 6.31 -3.40
C SER A 120 15.35 5.89 -2.41
N HIS A 121 14.15 5.64 -2.91
CA HIS A 121 13.07 5.03 -2.14
C HIS A 121 12.89 3.58 -2.58
N ILE A 122 12.93 2.65 -1.62
CA ILE A 122 12.57 1.25 -1.82
C ILE A 122 11.28 0.98 -1.04
N ALA A 123 10.26 0.45 -1.69
CA ALA A 123 8.99 0.12 -1.06
C ALA A 123 8.83 -1.38 -0.86
N VAL A 124 8.39 -1.78 0.33
CA VAL A 124 8.00 -3.14 0.70
C VAL A 124 6.53 -3.09 1.14
N PRO A 125 5.57 -3.22 0.21
CA PRO A 125 4.16 -3.06 0.52
C PRO A 125 3.63 -4.24 1.34
N THR A 126 2.90 -3.93 2.42
CA THR A 126 2.20 -4.93 3.24
C THR A 126 0.70 -4.98 2.95
N THR A 127 0.21 -4.17 2.00
CA THR A 127 -1.19 -4.10 1.56
C THR A 127 -1.25 -4.02 0.03
N LEU A 128 -2.44 -4.21 -0.54
CA LEU A 128 -2.64 -4.33 -2.00
C LEU A 128 -3.08 -3.01 -2.68
N SER A 129 -2.86 -1.87 -2.04
CA SER A 129 -3.36 -0.55 -2.49
C SER A 129 -2.65 0.04 -3.71
N GLY A 130 -1.46 -0.46 -4.09
CA GLY A 130 -0.74 -0.04 -5.30
C GLY A 130 -0.09 1.34 -5.27
N ALA A 131 -0.04 2.01 -4.11
CA ALA A 131 0.57 3.34 -3.97
C ALA A 131 2.06 3.33 -4.38
N GLU A 132 2.74 2.22 -4.08
CA GLU A 132 4.13 1.94 -4.42
C GLU A 132 4.45 1.94 -5.92
N PHE A 133 3.43 1.88 -6.78
CA PHE A 133 3.58 1.91 -8.23
C PHE A 133 3.21 3.27 -8.85
N THR A 134 2.96 4.29 -8.02
CA THR A 134 2.50 5.60 -8.49
C THR A 134 3.51 6.71 -8.21
N PRO A 135 3.65 7.71 -9.10
CA PRO A 135 4.45 8.91 -8.86
C PRO A 135 3.66 9.93 -8.03
N SER A 136 2.98 9.49 -6.98
CA SER A 136 2.06 10.31 -6.21
C SER A 136 2.08 9.92 -4.73
N ALA A 137 1.80 10.89 -3.87
CA ALA A 137 1.64 10.67 -2.44
C ALA A 137 0.52 11.56 -1.91
N GLY A 138 -0.27 11.04 -0.95
CA GLY A 138 -1.28 11.79 -0.24
C GLY A 138 -0.89 12.02 1.21
N VAL A 139 -0.81 13.28 1.62
CA VAL A 139 -0.59 13.66 3.03
C VAL A 139 -1.80 14.45 3.51
N ILE A 140 -2.28 14.17 4.72
CA ILE A 140 -3.34 14.97 5.33
C ILE A 140 -2.70 16.08 6.15
N ASP A 141 -3.05 17.31 5.78
CA ASP A 141 -2.76 18.51 6.54
C ASP A 141 -3.52 18.46 7.86
N SER A 142 -2.79 18.48 8.97
CA SER A 142 -3.36 18.27 10.31
C SER A 142 -4.19 19.44 10.82
N GLU A 143 -4.05 20.63 10.24
CA GLU A 143 -4.78 21.83 10.67
C GLU A 143 -6.07 22.00 9.88
N SER A 144 -6.00 21.84 8.56
CA SER A 144 -7.14 22.01 7.65
C SER A 144 -7.95 20.74 7.42
N HIS A 145 -7.44 19.58 7.86
CA HIS A 145 -7.96 18.25 7.55
C HIS A 145 -8.09 17.97 6.04
N ARG A 146 -7.39 18.75 5.20
CA ARG A 146 -7.42 18.60 3.76
C ARG A 146 -6.30 17.68 3.32
N LYS A 147 -6.62 16.77 2.39
CA LYS A 147 -5.62 15.94 1.73
C LYS A 147 -4.84 16.80 0.72
N ARG A 148 -3.54 16.97 0.95
CA ARG A 148 -2.58 17.53 0.00
C ARG A 148 -2.00 16.37 -0.82
N GLY A 149 -2.13 16.48 -2.14
CA GLY A 149 -1.56 15.53 -3.08
C GLY A 149 -0.22 16.03 -3.62
N LEU A 150 0.79 15.17 -3.56
CA LEU A 150 2.01 15.30 -4.34
C LEU A 150 1.86 14.46 -5.61
N ARG A 151 2.25 15.02 -6.76
CA ARG A 151 2.45 14.26 -8.00
C ARG A 151 3.69 14.77 -8.69
N ASP A 152 4.69 13.91 -8.79
CA ASP A 152 6.00 14.21 -9.37
C ASP A 152 6.57 12.92 -9.97
N PRO A 153 6.94 12.89 -11.28
CA PRO A 153 7.52 11.71 -11.93
C PRO A 153 8.72 11.11 -11.18
N ASP A 154 9.48 11.92 -10.44
CA ASP A 154 10.64 11.47 -9.67
C ASP A 154 10.30 11.00 -8.24
N ALA A 155 9.03 11.07 -7.83
CA ALA A 155 8.58 10.67 -6.49
C ALA A 155 8.23 9.18 -6.37
N ALA A 156 8.08 8.45 -7.49
CA ALA A 156 7.80 7.01 -7.43
C ALA A 156 8.94 6.24 -6.75
N PRO A 157 8.64 5.20 -5.95
CA PRO A 157 9.68 4.28 -5.46
C PRO A 157 10.55 3.75 -6.60
N ARG A 158 11.87 3.75 -6.39
CA ARG A 158 12.84 3.23 -7.37
C ARG A 158 12.82 1.71 -7.44
N VAL A 159 12.48 1.05 -6.35
CA VAL A 159 12.38 -0.40 -6.24
C VAL A 159 11.14 -0.74 -5.43
N VAL A 160 10.36 -1.71 -5.89
CA VAL A 160 9.26 -2.33 -5.12
C VAL A 160 9.63 -3.79 -4.87
N LEU A 161 9.65 -4.21 -3.61
CA LEU A 161 9.92 -5.58 -3.19
C LEU A 161 8.60 -6.25 -2.78
N LEU A 162 8.04 -7.06 -3.66
CA LEU A 162 6.87 -7.89 -3.37
C LEU A 162 7.30 -9.15 -2.63
N ASP A 163 7.44 -9.03 -1.32
CA ASP A 163 7.70 -10.15 -0.41
C ASP A 163 6.36 -10.60 0.21
N PRO A 164 5.88 -11.82 -0.05
CA PRO A 164 4.62 -12.30 0.51
C PRO A 164 4.72 -12.62 2.01
N GLU A 165 5.90 -12.95 2.55
CA GLU A 165 6.04 -13.34 3.96
C GLU A 165 5.74 -12.16 4.90
N VAL A 166 6.17 -10.94 4.54
CA VAL A 166 5.89 -9.74 5.34
C VAL A 166 4.41 -9.37 5.37
N THR A 167 3.62 -9.90 4.43
CA THR A 167 2.18 -9.61 4.34
C THR A 167 1.33 -10.50 5.25
N LEU A 168 1.88 -11.62 5.74
CA LEU A 168 1.16 -12.54 6.64
C LEU A 168 0.81 -11.90 8.00
N ALA A 169 1.52 -10.82 8.36
CA ALA A 169 1.24 -10.02 9.55
C ALA A 169 0.14 -8.96 9.34
N THR A 170 -0.31 -8.74 8.11
CA THR A 170 -1.35 -7.76 7.81
C THR A 170 -2.71 -8.25 8.31
N PRO A 171 -3.48 -7.45 9.06
CA PRO A 171 -4.81 -7.84 9.49
C PRO A 171 -5.69 -8.24 8.30
N GLU A 172 -6.37 -9.39 8.41
CA GLU A 172 -7.15 -9.99 7.32
C GLU A 172 -8.10 -8.99 6.65
N ARG A 173 -8.91 -8.26 7.45
CA ARG A 173 -9.84 -7.26 6.93
C ARG A 173 -9.13 -6.16 6.12
N LEU A 174 -7.93 -5.74 6.52
CA LEU A 174 -7.13 -4.76 5.80
C LEU A 174 -6.57 -5.35 4.50
N TRP A 175 -6.05 -6.58 4.55
CA TRP A 175 -5.56 -7.30 3.38
C TRP A 175 -6.65 -7.47 2.31
N LEU A 176 -7.78 -8.07 2.69
CA LEU A 176 -8.87 -8.37 1.76
C LEU A 176 -9.52 -7.09 1.19
N SER A 177 -9.77 -6.08 2.03
CA SER A 177 -10.36 -4.82 1.55
C SER A 177 -9.42 -4.03 0.62
N THR A 178 -8.10 -4.05 0.87
CA THR A 178 -7.15 -3.45 -0.08
C THR A 178 -7.01 -4.28 -1.36
N GLY A 179 -7.24 -5.59 -1.29
CA GLY A 179 -7.36 -6.47 -2.45
C GLY A 179 -8.58 -6.15 -3.32
N ILE A 180 -9.73 -5.84 -2.71
CA ILE A 180 -10.91 -5.35 -3.46
C ILE A 180 -10.65 -3.99 -4.10
N ARG A 181 -9.89 -3.10 -3.44
CA ARG A 181 -9.43 -1.86 -4.09
C ARG A 181 -8.50 -2.13 -5.28
N ALA A 182 -7.63 -3.14 -5.22
CA ALA A 182 -6.84 -3.56 -6.38
C ALA A 182 -7.74 -4.06 -7.54
N LEU A 183 -8.79 -4.80 -7.21
CA LEU A 183 -9.79 -5.25 -8.18
C LEU A 183 -10.52 -4.06 -8.82
N ASP A 184 -10.85 -3.04 -8.01
CA ASP A 184 -11.44 -1.77 -8.45
C ASP A 184 -10.54 -1.06 -9.47
N HIS A 185 -9.24 -0.94 -9.20
CA HIS A 185 -8.27 -0.37 -10.16
C HIS A 185 -8.29 -1.11 -11.51
N ALA A 186 -8.27 -2.45 -11.46
CA ALA A 186 -8.27 -3.26 -12.68
C ALA A 186 -9.56 -3.06 -13.48
N VAL A 187 -10.72 -3.07 -12.82
CA VAL A 187 -12.02 -2.88 -13.46
C VAL A 187 -12.13 -1.50 -14.09
N GLU A 188 -11.76 -0.43 -13.37
CA GLU A 188 -11.87 0.93 -13.90
C GLU A 188 -10.89 1.21 -15.04
N THR A 189 -9.77 0.51 -15.09
CA THR A 189 -8.83 0.57 -16.22
C THR A 189 -9.47 0.12 -17.52
N ILE A 190 -10.38 -0.87 -17.49
CA ILE A 190 -11.01 -1.43 -18.70
C ILE A 190 -11.92 -0.41 -19.39
N TRP A 191 -12.64 0.41 -18.63
CA TRP A 191 -13.53 1.43 -19.18
C TRP A 191 -12.96 2.84 -19.18
N ALA A 192 -11.69 3.00 -18.81
CA ALA A 192 -11.02 4.28 -18.85
C ALA A 192 -11.03 4.86 -20.29
N PRO A 193 -11.28 6.17 -20.44
CA PRO A 193 -11.18 6.84 -21.74
C PRO A 193 -9.77 6.72 -22.35
N GLU A 194 -8.74 6.86 -21.52
CA GLU A 194 -7.32 6.81 -21.90
C GLU A 194 -6.70 5.41 -21.76
N ARG A 195 -7.51 4.34 -21.85
CA ARG A 195 -7.02 2.97 -21.61
C ARG A 195 -5.91 2.55 -22.58
N ASP A 196 -4.82 2.04 -22.03
CA ASP A 196 -3.74 1.39 -22.76
C ASP A 196 -4.04 -0.11 -22.98
N ALA A 197 -3.62 -0.68 -24.11
CA ALA A 197 -3.93 -2.06 -24.47
C ALA A 197 -3.23 -3.07 -23.54
N LEU A 198 -1.98 -2.81 -23.16
CA LEU A 198 -1.23 -3.67 -22.24
C LEU A 198 -1.82 -3.56 -20.82
N ALA A 199 -2.11 -2.36 -20.35
CA ALA A 199 -2.74 -2.14 -19.05
C ALA A 199 -4.14 -2.78 -18.98
N SER A 200 -4.90 -2.76 -20.08
CA SER A 200 -6.20 -3.43 -20.18
C SER A 200 -6.04 -4.95 -20.09
N TRP A 201 -5.10 -5.54 -20.83
CA TRP A 201 -4.85 -6.97 -20.77
C TRP A 201 -4.41 -7.42 -19.37
N LEU A 202 -3.45 -6.71 -18.76
CA LEU A 202 -2.98 -6.99 -17.40
C LEU A 202 -4.09 -6.82 -16.36
N SER A 203 -4.98 -5.85 -16.53
CA SER A 203 -6.16 -5.68 -15.66
C SER A 203 -7.12 -6.86 -15.72
N LEU A 204 -7.37 -7.43 -16.91
CA LEU A 204 -8.20 -8.64 -17.03
C LEU A 204 -7.53 -9.84 -16.32
N GLU A 205 -6.21 -10.01 -16.45
CA GLU A 205 -5.49 -11.05 -15.71
C GLU A 205 -5.46 -10.80 -14.20
N ALA A 206 -5.35 -9.54 -13.77
CA ALA A 206 -5.43 -9.15 -12.38
C ALA A 206 -6.78 -9.52 -11.76
N ILE A 207 -7.88 -9.26 -12.47
CA ILE A 207 -9.23 -9.66 -12.04
C ILE A 207 -9.31 -11.18 -11.84
N ARG A 208 -8.85 -11.97 -12.82
CA ARG A 208 -8.85 -13.44 -12.73
C ARG A 208 -8.08 -13.93 -11.50
N ARG A 209 -6.91 -13.34 -11.25
CA ARG A 209 -6.02 -13.74 -10.18
C ARG A 209 -6.51 -13.29 -8.81
N LEU A 210 -7.01 -12.06 -8.66
CA LEU A 210 -7.59 -11.56 -7.40
C LEU A 210 -8.84 -12.34 -7.00
N ARG A 211 -9.73 -12.64 -7.96
CA ARG A 211 -10.93 -13.45 -7.73
C ARG A 211 -10.60 -14.82 -7.11
N ASN A 212 -9.45 -15.40 -7.43
CA ASN A 212 -9.00 -16.67 -6.85
C ASN A 212 -8.19 -16.48 -5.56
N SER A 213 -7.22 -15.56 -5.58
CA SER A 213 -6.23 -15.40 -4.50
C SER A 213 -6.87 -14.81 -3.24
N LEU A 214 -7.86 -13.92 -3.35
CA LEU A 214 -8.48 -13.29 -2.17
C LEU A 214 -9.27 -14.31 -1.32
N PRO A 215 -10.15 -15.16 -1.90
CA PRO A 215 -10.74 -16.27 -1.14
C PRO A 215 -9.70 -17.21 -0.53
N GLU A 216 -8.62 -17.53 -1.26
CA GLU A 216 -7.54 -18.38 -0.73
C GLU A 216 -6.82 -17.72 0.47
N CYS A 217 -6.55 -16.42 0.41
CA CYS A 217 -5.97 -15.67 1.53
C CYS A 217 -6.90 -15.66 2.75
N ARG A 218 -8.23 -15.58 2.54
CA ARG A 218 -9.21 -15.65 3.64
C ARG A 218 -9.24 -17.05 4.26
N ASP A 219 -9.35 -18.07 3.42
CA ASP A 219 -9.53 -19.45 3.89
C ASP A 219 -8.24 -20.04 4.45
N ARG A 220 -7.08 -19.55 4.00
CA ARG A 220 -5.74 -19.96 4.43
C ARG A 220 -4.84 -18.72 4.64
N PRO A 221 -4.99 -17.96 5.74
CA PRO A 221 -4.27 -16.70 5.97
C PRO A 221 -2.75 -16.78 6.12
N GLN A 222 -2.19 -17.99 6.15
CA GLN A 222 -0.74 -18.24 6.22
C GLN A 222 -0.20 -18.82 4.91
N ASP A 223 -1.03 -18.87 3.86
CA ASP A 223 -0.62 -19.35 2.53
C ASP A 223 0.18 -18.26 1.78
N VAL A 224 1.50 -18.44 1.78
CA VAL A 224 2.45 -17.56 1.11
C VAL A 224 2.18 -17.45 -0.40
N GLU A 225 1.75 -18.54 -1.05
CA GLU A 225 1.50 -18.54 -2.50
C GLU A 225 0.24 -17.73 -2.83
N ALA A 226 -0.82 -17.85 -2.01
CA ALA A 226 -2.03 -17.05 -2.16
C ALA A 226 -1.72 -15.54 -1.98
N HIS A 227 -0.92 -15.20 -0.97
CA HIS A 227 -0.49 -13.82 -0.74
C HIS A 227 0.37 -13.26 -1.89
N GLN A 228 1.32 -14.05 -2.40
CA GLN A 228 2.11 -13.70 -3.58
C GLN A 228 1.21 -13.53 -4.82
N GLY A 229 0.20 -14.40 -4.95
CA GLY A 229 -0.83 -14.34 -5.97
C GLY A 229 -1.53 -12.99 -6.00
N ALA A 230 -1.98 -12.53 -4.84
CA ALA A 230 -2.65 -11.25 -4.68
C ALA A 230 -1.70 -10.06 -4.91
N GLN A 231 -0.45 -10.09 -4.41
CA GLN A 231 0.54 -9.01 -4.64
C GLN A 231 0.82 -8.79 -6.13
N VAL A 232 1.08 -9.88 -6.87
CA VAL A 232 1.36 -9.77 -8.30
C VAL A 232 0.13 -9.27 -9.06
N ALA A 233 -1.07 -9.71 -8.69
CA ALA A 233 -2.29 -9.22 -9.30
C ALA A 233 -2.54 -7.73 -9.01
N ALA A 234 -2.25 -7.26 -7.80
CA ALA A 234 -2.34 -5.85 -7.45
C ALA A 234 -1.33 -5.00 -8.23
N TRP A 235 -0.12 -5.51 -8.46
CA TRP A 235 0.86 -4.86 -9.32
C TRP A 235 0.36 -4.73 -10.77
N TRP A 236 -0.20 -5.80 -11.34
CA TRP A 236 -0.79 -5.77 -12.68
C TRP A 236 -1.94 -4.76 -12.78
N ALA A 237 -2.82 -4.73 -11.78
CA ALA A 237 -3.90 -3.75 -11.69
C ALA A 237 -3.38 -2.31 -11.59
N ALA A 238 -2.27 -2.11 -10.87
CA ALA A 238 -1.70 -0.78 -10.64
C ALA A 238 -1.10 -0.13 -11.90
N LEU A 239 -0.80 -0.89 -12.96
CA LEU A 239 -0.30 -0.32 -14.21
C LEU A 239 -1.33 0.60 -14.90
N GLY A 240 -2.63 0.39 -14.65
CA GLY A 240 -3.68 1.30 -15.09
C GLY A 240 -3.69 2.64 -14.36
N LEU A 241 -3.14 2.72 -13.13
CA LEU A 241 -3.11 3.94 -12.32
C LEU A 241 -2.23 5.04 -12.91
N ALA A 242 -1.15 4.66 -13.60
CA ALA A 242 -0.19 5.63 -14.14
C ALA A 242 -0.75 6.43 -15.31
N GLY A 243 -1.70 5.87 -16.07
CA GLY A 243 -2.22 6.43 -17.32
C GLY A 243 -3.67 6.90 -17.31
N SER A 244 -4.45 6.61 -16.25
CA SER A 244 -5.90 6.83 -16.25
C SER A 244 -6.41 7.67 -15.08
N THR A 245 -7.38 8.54 -15.38
CA THR A 245 -8.23 9.12 -14.33
C THR A 245 -9.18 8.05 -13.83
N MET A 246 -9.03 7.64 -12.57
CA MET A 246 -9.93 6.66 -11.95
C MET A 246 -11.39 7.10 -12.03
N GLY A 247 -12.25 6.14 -12.29
CA GLY A 247 -13.66 6.26 -12.61
C GLY A 247 -14.59 6.40 -11.39
N PRO A 248 -15.89 6.14 -11.59
CA PRO A 248 -16.94 6.45 -10.61
C PRO A 248 -16.75 5.84 -9.22
N SER A 249 -16.23 4.62 -9.11
CA SER A 249 -16.05 3.94 -7.83
C SER A 249 -15.05 4.71 -6.96
N HIS A 250 -13.89 5.05 -7.53
CA HIS A 250 -12.88 5.83 -6.84
C HIS A 250 -13.35 7.26 -6.53
N GLN A 251 -14.11 7.90 -7.44
CA GLN A 251 -14.60 9.26 -7.17
C GLN A 251 -15.58 9.28 -6.00
N LEU A 252 -16.55 8.36 -5.98
CA LEU A 252 -17.47 8.20 -4.86
C LEU A 252 -16.73 7.80 -3.57
N GLY A 253 -15.77 6.90 -3.68
CA GLY A 253 -14.93 6.47 -2.57
C GLY A 253 -14.09 7.59 -1.97
N ARG A 254 -13.55 8.51 -2.78
CA ARG A 254 -12.84 9.70 -2.29
C ARG A 254 -13.75 10.65 -1.52
N ILE A 255 -14.96 10.92 -2.04
CA ILE A 255 -15.94 11.78 -1.38
C ILE A 255 -16.33 11.16 -0.04
N LEU A 256 -16.78 9.91 -0.05
CA LEU A 256 -17.28 9.24 1.15
C LEU A 256 -16.18 9.02 2.20
N GLY A 257 -14.99 8.60 1.76
CA GLY A 257 -13.86 8.38 2.64
C GLY A 257 -13.40 9.67 3.34
N ALA A 258 -13.41 10.80 2.62
CA ALA A 258 -13.08 12.10 3.21
C ALA A 258 -14.17 12.63 4.14
N SER A 259 -15.45 12.42 3.82
CA SER A 259 -16.57 12.93 4.62
C SER A 259 -16.84 12.12 5.89
N PHE A 260 -16.56 10.82 5.90
CA PHE A 260 -16.98 9.90 6.97
C PHE A 260 -15.85 9.06 7.56
N GLU A 261 -14.60 9.35 7.23
CA GLU A 261 -13.43 8.62 7.73
C GLU A 261 -13.52 7.10 7.46
N ILE A 262 -13.98 6.73 6.25
CA ILE A 262 -14.03 5.34 5.81
C ILE A 262 -12.80 5.04 4.96
N ARG A 263 -12.11 3.94 5.26
CA ARG A 263 -10.94 3.48 4.48
C ARG A 263 -11.33 3.19 3.04
N HIS A 264 -10.47 3.59 2.10
CA HIS A 264 -10.73 3.46 0.66
C HIS A 264 -11.00 2.01 0.24
N GLY A 265 -10.31 1.02 0.83
CA GLY A 265 -10.61 -0.39 0.57
C GLY A 265 -12.06 -0.77 0.86
N ILE A 266 -12.65 -0.19 1.92
CA ILE A 266 -14.04 -0.41 2.31
C ILE A 266 -15.00 0.32 1.37
N THR A 267 -14.68 1.54 0.96
CA THR A 267 -15.52 2.25 -0.03
C THR A 267 -15.52 1.53 -1.38
N SER A 268 -14.40 0.96 -1.82
CA SER A 268 -14.33 0.10 -3.01
C SER A 268 -15.21 -1.15 -2.88
N CYS A 269 -15.29 -1.78 -1.69
CA CYS A 269 -16.18 -2.93 -1.47
C CYS A 269 -17.65 -2.61 -1.76
N VAL A 270 -18.09 -1.41 -1.38
CA VAL A 270 -19.48 -0.96 -1.56
C VAL A 270 -19.73 -0.44 -2.97
N PHE A 271 -18.83 0.39 -3.50
CA PHE A 271 -19.09 1.10 -4.75
C PHE A 271 -18.76 0.31 -6.00
N LEU A 272 -17.74 -0.55 -6.00
CA LEU A 272 -17.35 -1.30 -7.20
C LEU A 272 -18.50 -2.15 -7.78
N PRO A 273 -19.23 -2.97 -6.99
CA PRO A 273 -20.37 -3.71 -7.53
C PRO A 273 -21.47 -2.80 -8.10
N ALA A 274 -21.74 -1.68 -7.42
CA ALA A 274 -22.78 -0.73 -7.82
C ALA A 274 -22.41 0.02 -9.12
N THR A 275 -21.16 0.42 -9.27
CA THR A 275 -20.68 1.12 -10.48
C THR A 275 -20.60 0.18 -11.66
N ILE A 276 -20.22 -1.09 -11.48
CA ILE A 276 -20.32 -2.11 -12.54
C ILE A 276 -21.75 -2.24 -13.04
N ARG A 277 -22.75 -2.34 -12.15
CA ARG A 277 -24.17 -2.39 -12.54
C ARG A 277 -24.61 -1.15 -13.32
N HIS A 278 -24.22 0.04 -12.85
CA HIS A 278 -24.52 1.29 -13.54
C HIS A 278 -23.89 1.34 -14.95
N MET A 279 -22.64 0.91 -15.07
CA MET A 279 -21.93 0.86 -16.34
C MET A 279 -22.51 -0.22 -17.27
N ASP A 280 -22.98 -1.36 -16.77
CA ASP A 280 -23.64 -2.37 -17.61
C ASP A 280 -24.97 -1.87 -18.19
N ALA A 281 -25.70 -1.05 -17.43
CA ALA A 281 -26.95 -0.43 -17.88
C ALA A 281 -26.74 0.68 -18.91
N THR A 282 -25.60 1.37 -18.89
CA THR A 282 -25.35 2.57 -19.71
C THR A 282 -24.33 2.38 -20.83
N ARG A 283 -23.39 1.43 -20.67
CA ARG A 283 -22.23 1.15 -21.54
C ARG A 283 -21.82 -0.33 -21.49
N ARG A 284 -22.78 -1.22 -21.79
CA ARG A 284 -22.62 -2.69 -21.74
C ARG A 284 -21.37 -3.21 -22.46
N GLU A 285 -20.99 -2.58 -23.57
CA GLU A 285 -19.83 -2.94 -24.37
C GLU A 285 -18.51 -2.85 -23.59
N LEU A 286 -18.43 -1.96 -22.59
CA LEU A 286 -17.25 -1.81 -21.73
C LEU A 286 -17.23 -2.84 -20.59
N ILE A 287 -18.38 -3.45 -20.27
CA ILE A 287 -18.52 -4.47 -19.23
C ILE A 287 -18.39 -5.88 -19.78
N ALA A 288 -18.75 -6.11 -21.04
CA ALA A 288 -18.67 -7.42 -21.68
C ALA A 288 -17.30 -8.13 -21.50
N PRO A 289 -16.13 -7.44 -21.60
CA PRO A 289 -14.82 -8.07 -21.36
C PRO A 289 -14.60 -8.59 -19.93
N LEU A 290 -15.35 -8.06 -18.95
CA LEU A 290 -15.23 -8.43 -17.54
C LEU A 290 -15.94 -9.75 -17.21
N ALA A 291 -16.89 -10.20 -18.04
CA ALA A 291 -17.72 -11.36 -17.73
C ALA A 291 -16.92 -12.64 -17.51
N GLU A 292 -15.98 -12.96 -18.40
CA GLU A 292 -15.12 -14.14 -18.26
C GLU A 292 -14.15 -14.02 -17.07
N PRO A 293 -13.41 -12.91 -16.88
CA PRO A 293 -12.57 -12.71 -15.71
C PRO A 293 -13.31 -12.78 -14.37
N PHE A 294 -14.59 -12.41 -14.31
CA PHE A 294 -15.40 -12.60 -13.09
C PHE A 294 -16.06 -13.98 -12.99
N ARG A 295 -16.06 -14.80 -14.06
CA ARG A 295 -16.87 -16.02 -14.20
C ARG A 295 -18.37 -15.76 -14.09
N ALA A 296 -18.83 -14.63 -14.63
CA ALA A 296 -20.25 -14.36 -14.75
C ALA A 296 -20.89 -15.36 -15.73
N ARG A 297 -21.93 -16.06 -15.27
CA ARG A 297 -22.72 -16.99 -16.09
C ARG A 297 -23.83 -16.25 -16.83
N SER A 298 -24.40 -16.89 -17.84
CA SER A 298 -25.60 -16.39 -18.51
C SER A 298 -26.70 -16.12 -17.47
N GLY A 299 -27.20 -14.89 -17.45
CA GLY A 299 -28.24 -14.44 -16.51
C GLY A 299 -27.74 -13.82 -15.19
N SER A 300 -26.44 -13.88 -14.88
CA SER A 300 -25.85 -13.14 -13.75
C SER A 300 -25.10 -11.90 -14.22
N GLY A 301 -25.39 -10.73 -13.64
CA GLY A 301 -24.63 -9.50 -13.90
C GLY A 301 -23.25 -9.55 -13.26
N VAL A 302 -22.24 -8.96 -13.93
CA VAL A 302 -20.87 -8.88 -13.38
C VAL A 302 -20.84 -8.18 -12.02
N GLY A 303 -21.67 -7.15 -11.84
CA GLY A 303 -21.76 -6.44 -10.57
C GLY A 303 -22.30 -7.31 -9.43
N ASP A 304 -23.21 -8.25 -9.72
CA ASP A 304 -23.74 -9.17 -8.70
C ASP A 304 -22.69 -10.20 -8.30
N VAL A 305 -21.97 -10.75 -9.28
CA VAL A 305 -20.83 -11.66 -9.02
C VAL A 305 -19.72 -10.95 -8.23
N CYS A 306 -19.46 -9.68 -8.53
CA CYS A 306 -18.52 -8.88 -7.76
C CYS A 306 -19.02 -8.68 -6.31
N GLN A 307 -20.31 -8.43 -6.12
CA GLN A 307 -20.90 -8.29 -4.78
C GLN A 307 -20.82 -9.61 -3.99
N ASP A 308 -21.11 -10.75 -4.63
CA ASP A 308 -21.00 -12.07 -4.02
C ASP A 308 -19.56 -12.39 -3.61
N LEU A 309 -18.57 -11.98 -4.41
CA LEU A 309 -17.16 -12.08 -4.05
C LEU A 309 -16.87 -11.26 -2.78
N VAL A 310 -17.27 -9.98 -2.74
CA VAL A 310 -17.07 -9.09 -1.58
C VAL A 310 -17.75 -9.64 -0.33
N ALA A 311 -19.02 -10.04 -0.43
CA ALA A 311 -19.79 -10.65 0.67
C ALA A 311 -19.14 -11.95 1.15
N GLY A 312 -18.70 -12.80 0.20
CA GLY A 312 -17.94 -14.00 0.50
C GLY A 312 -16.75 -13.67 1.38
N LEU A 313 -15.96 -12.65 1.03
CA LEU A 313 -14.79 -12.22 1.80
C LEU A 313 -15.09 -11.67 3.21
N GLY A 314 -16.36 -11.62 3.64
CA GLY A 314 -16.76 -11.05 4.93
C GLY A 314 -16.61 -9.52 4.97
N LEU A 315 -16.60 -8.87 3.80
CA LEU A 315 -16.47 -7.43 3.64
C LEU A 315 -17.84 -6.79 3.41
N PRO A 316 -18.02 -5.50 3.78
CA PRO A 316 -19.31 -4.84 3.66
C PRO A 316 -19.70 -4.63 2.20
N VAL A 317 -20.96 -4.92 1.88
CA VAL A 317 -21.55 -4.72 0.54
C VAL A 317 -22.55 -3.57 0.47
N SER A 318 -22.79 -2.90 1.60
CA SER A 318 -23.70 -1.75 1.70
C SER A 318 -23.10 -0.62 2.54
N LEU A 319 -23.63 0.60 2.38
CA LEU A 319 -23.23 1.74 3.21
C LEU A 319 -23.53 1.49 4.70
N SER A 320 -24.67 0.84 4.98
CA SER A 320 -25.09 0.46 6.33
C SER A 320 -24.09 -0.47 7.01
N GLU A 321 -23.63 -1.50 6.29
CA GLU A 321 -22.58 -2.41 6.77
C GLU A 321 -21.21 -1.72 6.88
N ALA A 322 -20.98 -0.66 6.11
CA ALA A 322 -19.80 0.19 6.23
C ALA A 322 -19.90 1.21 7.39
N GLY A 323 -21.03 1.26 8.10
CA GLY A 323 -21.24 2.09 9.29
C GLY A 323 -21.91 3.45 9.03
N LEU A 324 -22.65 3.58 7.92
CA LEU A 324 -23.38 4.80 7.52
C LEU A 324 -24.90 4.63 7.50
#